data_AF-A0A016WQ21-F1
#
_entry.id   AF-A0A016WQ21-F1
#
_cell.length_a   1.000
_cell.length_b   1.000
_cell.length_c   1.000
_cell.angle_alpha   90.00
_cell.angle_beta   90.00
_cell.angle_gamma   90.00
#
_symmetry.space_group_name_H-M   'P 1'
#
loop_
_entity.id
_entity.type
_entity.pdbx_description
1 polymer ?
#
loop_
_entity_poly.entity_id
_entity_poly.type
_entity_poly.pdbx_seq_one_letter_code
_entity_poly.pdbx_strand_id
1 'polypeptide(L)'
;MRLLLWRHGDRSPTKTFKNDPFQEGNWTFGGGGFGQLSPLGMKQHMDLGKLLRTTYVDTGFLSKRYSSKEIYVRSTDTNRTIISAMSNIVGMYGQPNKGNVPDEDYPSDPSWPQGYVPVAVHTVHKPTDYVGIPDGDCRRREELWKLAMSSSELQDYKNKPDVSSERTLANVVFM
;
A
#
# COMPACT_ATOMS: atom_id res chain seq x y z
N MET A 1 -5.08 9.19 20.50
CA MET A 1 -4.27 8.92 19.29
C MET A 1 -4.46 7.47 18.87
N ARG A 2 -4.70 7.20 17.58
CA ARG A 2 -4.73 5.83 17.02
C ARG A 2 -3.76 5.77 15.85
N LEU A 3 -2.95 4.72 15.80
CA LEU A 3 -2.03 4.42 14.70
C LEU A 3 -2.62 3.25 13.90
N LEU A 4 -2.61 3.39 12.59
CA LEU A 4 -3.05 2.33 11.70
C LEU A 4 -1.97 2.09 10.65
N LEU A 5 -1.62 0.82 10.46
CA LEU A 5 -0.65 0.36 9.47
C LEU A 5 -1.32 -0.69 8.61
N TRP A 6 -1.32 -0.49 7.30
CA TRP A 6 -1.88 -1.42 6.33
C TRP A 6 -0.91 -1.64 5.19
N ARG A 7 -0.95 -2.84 4.63
CA ARG A 7 -0.32 -3.14 3.34
C ARG A 7 -1.12 -2.46 2.23
N HIS A 8 -0.46 -2.21 1.09
CA HIS A 8 -1.12 -1.87 -0.15
C HIS A 8 -2.12 -2.96 -0.58
N GLY A 9 -3.06 -2.61 -1.47
CA GLY A 9 -4.03 -3.54 -2.03
C GLY A 9 -3.45 -4.46 -3.10
N ASP A 10 -4.32 -5.22 -3.77
CA ASP A 10 -3.96 -6.06 -4.90
C ASP A 10 -3.15 -5.31 -5.98
N ARG A 11 -2.16 -5.99 -6.58
CA ARG A 11 -1.20 -5.41 -7.51
C ARG A 11 -0.72 -6.43 -8.54
N SER A 12 -0.18 -5.96 -9.66
CA SER A 12 0.61 -6.80 -10.56
C SER A 12 1.90 -7.32 -9.88
N PRO A 13 2.51 -8.42 -10.37
CA PRO A 13 3.81 -8.90 -9.91
C PRO A 13 4.88 -7.79 -9.96
N THR A 14 5.87 -7.81 -9.08
CA THR A 14 6.99 -6.84 -9.09
C THR A 14 8.13 -7.26 -10.01
N LYS A 15 8.17 -8.53 -10.38
CA LYS A 15 9.08 -9.17 -11.32
C LYS A 15 8.54 -10.56 -11.66
N THR A 16 9.12 -11.22 -12.64
CA THR A 16 8.80 -12.61 -12.98
C THR A 16 10.05 -13.43 -13.31
N PHE A 17 9.89 -14.74 -13.53
CA PHE A 17 10.94 -15.66 -13.95
C PHE A 17 11.11 -15.66 -15.47
N LYS A 18 12.29 -16.07 -15.94
CA LYS A 18 12.72 -15.93 -17.34
C LYS A 18 11.75 -16.54 -18.36
N ASN A 19 11.10 -17.65 -18.03
CA ASN A 19 10.24 -18.41 -18.94
C ASN A 19 8.74 -18.19 -18.69
N ASP A 20 8.37 -17.14 -17.95
CA ASP A 20 6.95 -16.81 -17.73
C ASP A 20 6.31 -16.37 -19.07
N PRO A 21 5.22 -16.99 -19.53
CA PRO A 21 4.49 -16.49 -20.70
C PRO A 21 3.84 -15.12 -20.48
N PHE A 22 3.66 -14.68 -19.22
CA PHE A 22 3.06 -13.39 -18.86
C PHE A 22 4.12 -12.37 -18.45
N GLN A 23 4.53 -11.56 -19.42
CA GLN A 23 5.53 -10.52 -19.23
C GLN A 23 4.88 -9.18 -18.85
N GLU A 24 5.69 -8.16 -18.60
CA GLU A 24 5.25 -6.85 -18.11
C GLU A 24 4.10 -6.26 -18.96
N GLY A 25 4.17 -6.39 -20.28
CA GLY A 25 3.15 -5.90 -21.21
C GLY A 25 1.77 -6.56 -21.08
N ASN A 26 1.67 -7.72 -20.42
CA ASN A 26 0.39 -8.37 -20.14
C ASN A 26 -0.36 -7.72 -18.97
N TRP A 27 0.32 -6.91 -18.15
CA TRP A 27 -0.25 -6.25 -16.99
C TRP A 27 -0.65 -4.82 -17.36
N THR A 28 -1.79 -4.62 -18.03
CA THR A 28 -2.19 -3.31 -18.58
C THR A 28 -3.04 -2.45 -17.64
N PHE A 29 -3.55 -3.03 -16.56
CA PHE A 29 -4.44 -2.35 -15.62
C PHE A 29 -3.67 -1.46 -14.63
N GLY A 30 -4.38 -0.53 -13.98
CA GLY A 30 -3.85 0.16 -12.79
C GLY A 30 -2.65 1.08 -13.05
N GLY A 31 -2.49 1.57 -14.28
CA GLY A 31 -1.31 2.32 -14.72
C GLY A 31 -0.34 1.49 -15.56
N GLY A 32 -0.51 0.17 -15.59
CA GLY A 32 0.25 -0.73 -16.45
C GLY A 32 1.65 -1.08 -15.91
N GLY A 33 2.12 -2.28 -16.25
CA GLY A 33 3.43 -2.79 -15.89
C GLY A 33 3.50 -3.45 -14.51
N PHE A 34 4.72 -3.79 -14.11
CA PHE A 34 4.97 -4.51 -12.87
C PHE A 34 4.85 -3.62 -11.63
N GLY A 35 4.38 -4.22 -10.53
CA GLY A 35 4.29 -3.62 -9.21
C GLY A 35 3.25 -2.51 -9.04
N GLN A 36 2.38 -2.30 -10.02
CA GLN A 36 1.30 -1.29 -9.99
C GLN A 36 0.05 -1.82 -9.30
N LEU A 37 -0.67 -0.92 -8.61
CA LEU A 37 -1.90 -1.26 -7.90
C LEU A 37 -3.02 -1.53 -8.91
N SER A 38 -3.74 -2.63 -8.74
CA SER A 38 -4.87 -2.96 -9.61
C SER A 38 -6.13 -2.16 -9.22
N PRO A 39 -7.13 -2.07 -10.11
CA PRO A 39 -8.45 -1.55 -9.74
C PRO A 39 -9.10 -2.33 -8.59
N LEU A 40 -8.82 -3.65 -8.48
CA LEU A 40 -9.23 -4.44 -7.33
C LEU A 40 -8.55 -3.94 -6.05
N GLY A 41 -7.25 -3.64 -6.09
CA GLY A 41 -6.51 -3.07 -4.97
C GLY A 41 -7.02 -1.70 -4.54
N MET A 42 -7.39 -0.84 -5.50
CA MET A 42 -8.06 0.45 -5.22
C MET A 42 -9.39 0.22 -4.50
N LYS A 43 -10.22 -0.71 -4.98
CA LYS A 43 -11.51 -1.04 -4.36
C LYS A 43 -11.34 -1.59 -2.94
N GLN A 44 -10.37 -2.49 -2.73
CA GLN A 44 -10.05 -3.02 -1.40
C GLN A 44 -9.74 -1.89 -0.40
N HIS A 45 -8.94 -0.90 -0.82
CA HIS A 45 -8.64 0.25 0.03
C HIS A 45 -9.83 1.19 0.23
N MET A 46 -10.66 1.40 -0.79
CA MET A 46 -11.90 2.16 -0.64
C MET A 46 -12.84 1.51 0.38
N ASP A 47 -12.99 0.18 0.33
CA ASP A 47 -13.84 -0.56 1.28
C ASP A 47 -13.26 -0.52 2.70
N LEU A 48 -11.92 -0.63 2.83
CA LEU A 48 -11.25 -0.39 4.11
C LEU A 48 -11.51 1.04 4.61
N GLY A 49 -11.41 2.05 3.75
CA GLY A 49 -11.69 3.44 4.10
C GLY A 49 -13.12 3.67 4.60
N LYS A 50 -14.11 3.02 3.97
CA LYS A 50 -15.51 3.03 4.45
C LYS A 50 -15.63 2.41 5.84
N LEU A 51 -14.97 1.28 6.07
CA LEU A 51 -14.92 0.66 7.39
C LEU A 51 -14.30 1.59 8.44
N LEU A 52 -13.17 2.24 8.11
CA LEU A 52 -12.52 3.21 8.99
C LEU A 52 -13.42 4.42 9.28
N ARG A 53 -14.21 4.88 8.30
CA ARG A 53 -15.22 5.92 8.53
C ARG A 53 -16.27 5.48 9.55
N THR A 54 -16.87 4.31 9.34
CA THR A 54 -17.85 3.75 10.30
C THR A 54 -17.23 3.62 11.69
N THR A 55 -15.97 3.22 11.76
CA THR A 55 -15.27 2.96 13.03
C THR A 55 -14.91 4.25 13.77
N TYR A 56 -14.50 5.30 13.06
CA TYR A 56 -13.88 6.49 13.67
C TYR A 56 -14.65 7.79 13.47
N VAL A 57 -15.28 7.99 12.31
CA VAL A 57 -16.00 9.24 12.02
C VAL A 57 -17.44 9.13 12.50
N ASP A 58 -18.12 8.03 12.17
CA ASP A 58 -19.54 7.87 12.51
C ASP A 58 -19.75 7.60 14.01
N THR A 59 -18.71 7.11 14.72
CA THR A 59 -18.68 7.00 16.19
C THR A 59 -18.31 8.30 16.90
N GLY A 60 -17.92 9.35 16.17
CA GLY A 60 -17.56 10.65 16.71
C GLY A 60 -16.13 10.77 17.26
N PHE A 61 -15.24 9.80 17.01
CA PHE A 61 -13.83 9.91 17.38
C PHE A 61 -13.08 10.94 16.48
N LEU A 62 -13.46 11.03 15.21
CA LEU A 62 -12.99 11.99 14.22
C LEU A 62 -14.15 12.86 13.73
N SER A 63 -13.82 14.07 13.27
CA SER A 63 -14.79 14.98 12.69
C SER A 63 -15.43 14.41 11.42
N LYS A 64 -16.72 14.74 11.20
CA LYS A 64 -17.47 14.35 9.99
C LYS A 64 -16.83 14.91 8.71
N ARG A 65 -16.30 16.12 8.81
CA ARG A 65 -15.49 16.81 7.79
C ARG A 65 -14.02 16.51 8.04
N TYR A 66 -13.24 16.40 6.97
CA TYR A 66 -11.80 16.23 7.10
C TYR A 66 -11.16 17.42 7.84
N SER A 67 -10.23 17.12 8.74
CA SER A 67 -9.42 18.12 9.44
C SER A 67 -7.96 17.69 9.41
N SER A 68 -7.09 18.57 8.89
CA SER A 68 -5.64 18.35 8.86
C SER A 68 -5.00 18.30 10.24
N LYS A 69 -5.72 18.75 11.28
CA LYS A 69 -5.27 18.66 12.69
C LYS A 69 -5.58 17.31 13.32
N GLU A 70 -6.47 16.51 12.73
CA GLU A 70 -6.90 15.22 13.29
C GLU A 70 -6.23 14.03 12.60
N ILE A 71 -5.86 14.18 11.33
CA ILE A 71 -5.38 13.09 10.48
C ILE A 71 -4.06 13.45 9.81
N TYR A 72 -3.09 12.57 9.96
CA TYR A 72 -1.85 12.56 9.21
C TYR A 72 -1.73 11.26 8.42
N VAL A 73 -1.52 11.35 7.11
CA VAL A 73 -1.38 10.19 6.23
C VAL A 73 0.04 10.13 5.70
N ARG A 74 0.70 8.99 5.92
CA ARG A 74 2.04 8.70 5.43
C ARG A 74 2.04 7.45 4.58
N SER A 75 2.78 7.47 3.48
CA SER A 75 3.02 6.31 2.61
C SER A 75 4.50 6.19 2.29
N THR A 76 4.97 4.96 2.03
CA THR A 76 6.26 4.77 1.36
C THR A 76 6.18 5.32 -0.07
N ASP A 77 7.32 5.78 -0.60
CA ASP A 77 7.40 6.44 -1.91
C ASP A 77 7.27 5.44 -3.07
N THR A 78 6.13 4.76 -3.17
CA THR A 78 5.85 3.77 -4.23
C THR A 78 4.42 3.98 -4.72
N ASN A 79 4.23 4.00 -6.04
CA ASN A 79 2.92 4.25 -6.65
C ASN A 79 1.80 3.44 -6.00
N ARG A 80 1.98 2.12 -5.83
CA ARG A 80 0.95 1.27 -5.25
C ARG A 80 0.55 1.61 -3.82
N THR A 81 1.47 2.08 -2.97
CA THR A 81 1.19 2.43 -1.58
C THR A 81 0.58 3.83 -1.50
N ILE A 82 1.04 4.77 -2.33
CA ILE A 82 0.46 6.12 -2.43
C ILE A 82 -0.98 6.04 -2.94
N ILE A 83 -1.23 5.32 -4.04
CA ILE A 83 -2.56 5.15 -4.61
C ILE A 83 -3.47 4.41 -3.62
N SER A 84 -2.96 3.39 -2.91
CA SER A 84 -3.72 2.70 -1.85
C SER A 84 -4.18 3.67 -0.74
N ALA A 85 -3.30 4.56 -0.29
CA ALA A 85 -3.64 5.57 0.71
C ALA A 85 -4.70 6.54 0.19
N MET A 86 -4.56 7.02 -1.06
CA MET A 86 -5.56 7.89 -1.69
C MET A 86 -6.92 7.19 -1.81
N SER A 87 -6.96 5.93 -2.29
CA SER A 87 -8.20 5.14 -2.40
C SER A 87 -8.86 4.90 -1.03
N ASN A 88 -8.06 4.72 0.03
CA ASN A 88 -8.59 4.62 1.39
C ASN A 88 -9.26 5.92 1.83
N ILE A 89 -8.63 7.07 1.61
CA ILE A 89 -9.23 8.37 1.90
C ILE A 89 -10.51 8.60 1.09
N VAL A 90 -10.58 8.18 -0.17
CA VAL A 90 -11.83 8.23 -0.96
C VAL A 90 -12.95 7.44 -0.27
N GLY A 91 -12.64 6.28 0.30
CA GLY A 91 -13.59 5.52 1.11
C GLY A 91 -14.00 6.23 2.40
N MET A 92 -13.05 6.92 3.05
CA MET A 92 -13.24 7.50 4.38
C MET A 92 -13.91 8.88 4.37
N TYR A 93 -13.46 9.78 3.49
CA TYR A 93 -13.92 11.16 3.37
C TYR A 93 -14.43 11.52 1.98
N GLY A 94 -14.28 10.66 0.96
CA GLY A 94 -14.72 10.95 -0.41
C GLY A 94 -16.19 10.60 -0.73
N GLN A 95 -17.03 10.35 0.28
CA GLN A 95 -18.40 9.89 0.07
C GLN A 95 -19.38 11.08 -0.05
N PRO A 96 -20.27 11.10 -1.07
CA PRO A 96 -21.25 12.17 -1.22
C PRO A 96 -22.22 12.19 -0.02
N ASN A 97 -22.68 13.38 0.36
CA ASN A 97 -23.66 13.59 1.44
C ASN A 97 -23.21 13.06 2.82
N LYS A 98 -21.90 12.94 3.05
CA LYS A 98 -21.33 12.47 4.33
C LYS A 98 -20.66 13.58 5.15
N GLY A 99 -21.00 14.84 4.90
CA GLY A 99 -20.65 15.98 5.75
C GLY A 99 -19.74 17.01 5.09
N ASN A 100 -19.08 16.67 3.98
CA ASN A 100 -18.27 17.65 3.25
C ASN A 100 -19.15 18.64 2.50
N VAL A 101 -18.70 19.88 2.42
CA VAL A 101 -19.41 21.02 1.85
C VAL A 101 -18.71 21.49 0.57
N PRO A 102 -19.42 21.58 -0.58
CA PRO A 102 -18.89 22.18 -1.80
C PRO A 102 -18.42 23.62 -1.54
N ASP A 103 -17.33 24.03 -2.20
CA ASP A 103 -16.64 25.31 -2.08
C ASP A 103 -16.03 25.64 -0.70
N GLU A 104 -16.10 24.70 0.25
CA GLU A 104 -15.32 24.73 1.49
C GLU A 104 -14.29 23.60 1.55
N ASP A 105 -14.73 22.36 1.32
CA ASP A 105 -13.89 21.17 1.41
C ASP A 105 -13.40 20.67 0.04
N TYR A 106 -14.14 20.97 -1.03
CA TYR A 106 -13.80 20.66 -2.42
C TYR A 106 -14.55 21.58 -3.41
N PRO A 107 -14.05 21.81 -4.63
CA PRO A 107 -14.72 22.67 -5.62
C PRO A 107 -16.12 22.15 -6.03
N SER A 108 -17.08 23.06 -6.20
CA SER A 108 -18.41 22.73 -6.77
C SER A 108 -18.44 22.58 -8.30
N ASP A 109 -17.27 22.64 -8.96
CA ASP A 109 -17.13 22.47 -10.41
C ASP A 109 -17.72 21.12 -10.88
N PRO A 110 -18.62 21.10 -11.89
CA PRO A 110 -19.18 19.85 -12.42
C PRO A 110 -18.15 18.84 -12.94
N SER A 111 -16.96 19.31 -13.31
CA SER A 111 -15.82 18.49 -13.74
C SER A 111 -15.05 17.89 -12.56
N TRP A 112 -15.29 18.38 -11.33
CA TRP A 112 -14.69 17.84 -10.12
C TRP A 112 -15.37 16.53 -9.71
N PRO A 113 -14.62 15.50 -9.27
CA PRO A 113 -15.24 14.28 -8.79
C PRO A 113 -16.13 14.55 -7.56
N GLN A 114 -17.42 14.22 -7.67
CA GLN A 114 -18.39 14.53 -6.64
C GLN A 114 -18.00 13.95 -5.27
N GLY A 115 -17.94 14.82 -4.25
CA GLY A 115 -17.62 14.43 -2.87
C GLY A 115 -16.15 14.10 -2.63
N TYR A 116 -15.27 14.22 -3.63
CA TYR A 116 -13.85 13.98 -3.47
C TYR A 116 -13.17 15.12 -2.72
N VAL A 117 -12.75 14.85 -1.49
CA VAL A 117 -11.93 15.76 -0.67
C VAL A 117 -10.46 15.35 -0.79
N PRO A 118 -9.58 16.22 -1.29
CA PRO A 118 -8.16 15.93 -1.36
C PRO A 118 -7.54 15.94 0.05
N VAL A 119 -6.90 14.84 0.43
CA VAL A 119 -6.13 14.72 1.68
C VAL A 119 -4.68 14.45 1.33
N ALA A 120 -3.77 15.19 1.97
CA ALA A 120 -2.35 15.05 1.74
C ALA A 120 -1.86 13.65 2.16
N VAL A 121 -1.18 12.97 1.24
CA VAL A 121 -0.44 11.72 1.51
C VAL A 121 1.04 12.07 1.48
N HIS A 122 1.67 12.12 2.66
CA HIS A 122 3.08 12.45 2.78
C HIS A 122 3.96 11.24 2.48
N THR A 123 5.12 11.48 1.88
CA THR A 123 6.10 10.43 1.61
C THR A 123 7.52 10.92 1.85
N VAL A 124 8.46 9.98 1.88
CA VAL A 124 9.89 10.22 2.03
C VAL A 124 10.60 9.39 0.95
N HIS A 125 11.58 9.98 0.29
CA HIS A 125 12.37 9.33 -0.75
C HIS A 125 12.92 7.98 -0.24
N LYS A 126 12.74 6.91 -1.03
CA LYS A 126 12.92 5.51 -0.57
C LYS A 126 14.23 5.23 0.20
N PRO A 127 15.43 5.59 -0.31
CA PRO A 127 16.69 5.28 0.36
C PRO A 127 16.84 5.93 1.74
N THR A 128 16.07 6.99 1.99
CA THR A 128 16.06 7.76 3.25
C THR A 128 14.82 7.49 4.10
N ASP A 129 13.93 6.58 3.67
CA ASP A 129 12.74 6.20 4.43
C ASP A 129 13.08 5.09 5.45
N TYR A 130 13.60 5.48 6.60
CA TYR A 130 13.92 4.57 7.70
C TYR A 130 12.70 4.13 8.55
N VAL A 131 11.50 4.58 8.21
CA VAL A 131 10.27 4.28 8.97
C VAL A 131 9.38 3.30 8.22
N GLY A 132 9.19 3.52 6.92
CA GLY A 132 8.29 2.73 6.08
C GLY A 132 8.99 1.67 5.25
N ILE A 133 10.30 1.79 5.02
CA ILE A 133 11.05 0.84 4.18
C ILE A 133 12.03 0.05 5.06
N PRO A 134 11.71 -1.23 5.37
CA PRO A 134 12.60 -2.07 6.16
C PRO A 134 13.91 -2.38 5.43
N ASP A 135 13.92 -2.21 4.10
CA ASP A 135 15.07 -2.44 3.24
C ASP A 135 15.97 -1.22 3.03
N GLY A 136 15.82 -0.18 3.85
CA GLY A 136 16.73 0.97 3.87
C GLY A 136 18.20 0.55 4.03
N ASP A 137 19.10 1.44 3.61
CA ASP A 137 20.53 1.20 3.74
C ASP A 137 20.92 1.08 5.22
N CYS A 138 21.40 -0.10 5.60
CA CYS A 138 21.74 -0.44 6.96
C CYS A 138 22.71 -1.62 6.96
N ARG A 139 24.01 -1.34 7.14
CA ARG A 139 25.06 -2.37 7.23
C ARG A 139 24.71 -3.48 8.22
N ARG A 140 24.14 -3.12 9.38
CA ARG A 140 23.79 -4.11 10.41
C ARG A 140 22.71 -5.09 9.93
N ARG A 141 21.77 -4.64 9.08
CA ARG A 141 20.75 -5.51 8.48
C ARG A 141 21.40 -6.60 7.62
N GLU A 142 22.41 -6.25 6.82
CA GLU A 142 23.12 -7.23 5.98
C GLU A 142 23.87 -8.27 6.82
N GLU A 143 24.53 -7.83 7.89
CA GLU A 143 25.21 -8.73 8.82
C GLU A 143 24.22 -9.70 9.49
N LEU A 144 23.10 -9.17 9.99
CA LEU A 144 22.03 -9.98 10.60
C LEU A 144 21.39 -10.93 9.59
N TRP A 145 21.20 -10.51 8.35
CA TRP A 145 20.68 -11.37 7.29
C TRP A 145 21.65 -12.50 6.97
N LYS A 146 22.95 -12.25 6.90
CA LYS A 146 23.97 -13.30 6.71
C LYS A 146 23.95 -14.30 7.87
N LEU A 147 23.88 -13.82 9.11
CA LEU A 147 23.78 -14.68 10.30
C LEU A 147 22.52 -15.55 10.25
N ALA A 148 21.35 -14.94 10.02
CA ALA A 148 20.09 -15.66 9.87
C ALA A 148 20.15 -16.67 8.71
N MET A 149 20.78 -16.30 7.60
CA MET A 149 20.93 -17.18 6.43
C MET A 149 21.80 -18.40 6.70
N SER A 150 22.74 -18.30 7.64
CA SER A 150 23.63 -19.38 8.09
C SER A 150 23.14 -20.16 9.30
N SER A 151 22.03 -19.78 9.94
CA SER A 151 21.55 -20.44 11.15
C SER A 151 21.10 -21.88 10.87
N SER A 152 21.24 -22.76 11.85
CA SER A 152 20.76 -24.14 11.74
C SER A 152 19.26 -24.17 11.44
N GLU A 153 18.47 -23.34 12.12
CA GLU A 153 17.02 -23.23 11.89
C GLU A 153 16.68 -23.01 10.41
N LEU A 154 17.33 -22.06 9.75
CA LEU A 154 17.03 -21.78 8.34
C LEU A 154 17.62 -22.83 7.40
N GLN A 155 18.79 -23.39 7.72
CA GLN A 155 19.37 -24.48 6.93
C GLN A 155 18.48 -25.73 6.98
N ASP A 156 18.00 -26.09 8.18
CA ASP A 156 17.09 -27.21 8.39
C ASP A 156 15.78 -27.00 7.64
N TYR A 157 15.22 -25.78 7.67
CA TYR A 157 14.04 -25.44 6.87
C TYR A 157 14.28 -25.60 5.37
N LYS A 158 15.40 -25.10 4.85
CA LYS A 158 15.76 -25.18 3.43
C LYS A 158 16.00 -26.61 2.96
N ASN A 159 16.48 -27.47 3.86
CA ASN A 159 16.77 -28.87 3.57
C ASN A 159 15.53 -29.78 3.67
N LYS A 160 14.36 -29.25 4.07
CA LYS A 160 13.12 -30.03 4.05
C LYS A 160 12.78 -30.46 2.61
N PRO A 161 12.32 -31.71 2.37
CA PRO A 161 12.05 -32.21 1.02
C PRO A 161 11.02 -31.40 0.22
N ASP A 162 10.00 -30.87 0.89
CA ASP A 162 8.94 -30.02 0.33
C ASP A 162 9.44 -28.62 -0.05
N VAL A 163 10.47 -28.10 0.63
CA VAL A 163 11.06 -26.78 0.34
C VAL A 163 12.18 -26.87 -0.71
N SER A 164 13.02 -27.91 -0.62
CA SER A 164 14.15 -28.10 -1.52
C SER A 164 13.74 -28.47 -2.95
N SER A 165 12.60 -29.15 -3.12
CA SER A 165 12.05 -29.48 -4.44
C SER A 165 11.54 -28.24 -5.20
N GLU A 166 11.02 -27.22 -4.51
CA GLU A 166 10.57 -25.96 -5.12
C GLU A 166 11.72 -25.05 -5.56
N ARG A 167 12.92 -25.18 -4.99
CA ARG A 167 14.10 -24.38 -5.40
C ARG A 167 14.52 -24.59 -6.85
N THR A 168 14.24 -25.78 -7.39
CA THR A 168 14.50 -26.10 -8.80
C THR A 168 13.52 -25.41 -9.76
N LEU A 169 12.36 -24.98 -9.25
CA LEU A 169 11.28 -24.38 -10.05
C LEU A 169 11.13 -22.88 -9.82
N ALA A 170 11.52 -22.37 -8.66
CA ALA A 170 11.32 -20.98 -8.25
C ALA A 170 12.64 -20.24 -8.05
N ASN A 171 13.24 -19.75 -9.14
CA ASN A 171 14.05 -18.52 -9.10
C ASN A 171 13.15 -17.28 -8.92
N VAL A 172 12.16 -17.37 -8.02
CA VAL A 172 11.22 -16.30 -7.69
C VAL A 172 11.57 -15.84 -6.27
N VAL A 173 12.51 -14.89 -6.20
CA VAL A 173 12.84 -14.21 -4.95
C VAL A 173 11.64 -13.32 -4.57
N PHE A 174 10.86 -13.69 -3.56
CA PHE A 174 9.92 -12.75 -2.96
C PHE A 174 10.69 -11.61 -2.26
N MET A 175 10.45 -10.37 -2.70
CA MET A 175 10.72 -9.11 -2.00
C MET A 175 9.47 -8.24 -2.16
#